data_AF-A0A453CV63-F1
#
_entry.id   AF-A0A453CV63-F1
#
_cell.length_a   1.000
_cell.length_b   1.000
_cell.length_c   1.000
_cell.angle_alpha   90.00
_cell.angle_beta   90.00
_cell.angle_gamma   90.00
#
_symmetry.space_group_name_H-M   'P 1'
#
loop_
_entity.id
_entity.type
_entity.pdbx_description
1 polymer ?
#
loop_
_entity_poly.entity_id
_entity_poly.type
_entity_poly.pdbx_seq_one_letter_code
_entity_poly.pdbx_strand_id
1 'polypeptide(L)'
;VCKEAGFETSLFGRLVMLKFDKHLLNIQYRMNPCISLFPNAQFYERKILDGSNVLSPSYNKDYTCLPFGSYTFINVTDGREDKEGKGNSHRNMVEVAVVLHLIHTIFKSWKNRNQGLSIGVVSPYKAQVDAIKSRLGEKYDTCDGFHVRVKSTDGFQGEEDDIIILSTVRSNGRGVVGFLADNRRTNVALTRARHCLWIVGNAHTLYKSGTEWTELVADAERRKCVFSATNDATICKLVLQVKQELDELDDLLNADSAVFSNTRWKVILSDEFRKSFTKLKSPQLRKEVLQKLIRLGDGWRTTVKNLDIPGVSHLAKVYKVWNLYLVWSTDVEKTEGRYFQIIRVWDLLSQQNVARTVQRLENLFSMYTDDYLDHCRRVQTQG
;
A
#
# COMPACT_ATOMS: atom_id res chain seq x y z
N VAL A 1 -15.99 33.32 -0.27
CA VAL A 1 -17.20 34.15 -0.47
C VAL A 1 -18.51 33.37 -0.38
N CYS A 2 -18.97 32.60 -1.39
CA CYS A 2 -20.31 31.96 -1.31
C CYS A 2 -20.45 30.88 -0.21
N LYS A 3 -19.43 30.03 -0.03
CA LYS A 3 -19.42 29.05 1.08
C LYS A 3 -19.41 29.72 2.45
N GLU A 4 -18.56 30.73 2.61
CA GLU A 4 -18.48 31.54 3.84
C GLU A 4 -19.77 32.31 4.12
N ALA A 5 -20.51 32.68 3.07
CA ALA A 5 -21.84 33.28 3.16
C ALA A 5 -22.96 32.26 3.42
N GLY A 6 -22.65 30.98 3.64
CA GLY A 6 -23.60 29.95 4.05
C GLY A 6 -24.43 29.31 2.94
N PHE A 7 -24.16 29.63 1.65
CA PHE A 7 -24.94 29.10 0.52
C PHE A 7 -24.85 27.57 0.34
N GLU A 8 -23.91 26.90 1.00
CA GLU A 8 -23.81 25.44 1.01
C GLU A 8 -24.82 24.75 1.93
N THR A 9 -25.55 25.52 2.75
CA THR A 9 -26.58 24.99 3.64
C THR A 9 -27.88 24.81 2.86
N SER A 10 -28.27 23.55 2.64
CA SER A 10 -29.55 23.23 2.01
C SER A 10 -30.72 23.69 2.89
N LEU A 11 -31.90 23.87 2.29
CA LEU A 11 -33.13 24.16 3.03
C LEU A 11 -33.37 23.16 4.16
N PHE A 12 -33.19 21.87 3.89
CA PHE A 12 -33.30 20.81 4.90
C PHE A 12 -32.29 20.99 6.03
N GLY A 13 -31.01 21.25 5.70
CA GLY A 13 -29.98 21.52 6.70
C GLY A 13 -30.33 22.70 7.60
N ARG A 14 -30.87 23.77 7.01
CA ARG A 14 -31.33 24.95 7.74
C ARG A 14 -32.52 24.64 8.66
N LEU A 15 -33.49 23.87 8.21
CA LEU A 15 -34.64 23.44 9.05
C LEU A 15 -34.19 22.57 10.23
N VAL A 16 -33.23 21.66 10.01
CA VAL A 16 -32.64 20.86 11.09
C VAL A 16 -31.91 21.74 12.12
N MET A 17 -31.16 22.76 11.68
CA MET A 17 -30.53 23.74 12.59
C MET A 17 -31.56 24.54 13.39
N LEU A 18 -32.71 24.83 12.79
CA LEU A 18 -33.86 25.46 13.45
C LEU A 18 -34.65 24.49 14.34
N LYS A 19 -34.16 23.27 14.58
CA LYS A 19 -34.74 22.24 15.45
C LYS A 19 -36.13 21.76 15.01
N PHE A 20 -36.44 21.83 13.71
CA PHE A 20 -37.61 21.13 13.18
C PHE A 20 -37.43 19.62 13.34
N ASP A 21 -38.51 18.93 13.68
CA ASP A 21 -38.51 17.48 13.80
C ASP A 21 -38.17 16.81 12.48
N LYS A 22 -37.38 15.74 12.56
CA LYS A 22 -37.01 14.90 11.42
C LYS A 22 -37.29 13.44 11.73
N HIS A 23 -37.80 12.72 10.76
CA HIS A 23 -37.96 11.28 10.84
C HIS A 23 -36.73 10.59 10.23
N LEU A 24 -36.06 9.75 11.02
CA LEU A 24 -34.97 8.93 10.54
C LEU A 24 -35.53 7.63 9.98
N LEU A 25 -35.30 7.38 8.69
CA LEU A 25 -35.46 6.05 8.12
C LEU A 25 -34.29 5.19 8.62
N ASN A 26 -34.59 4.26 9.52
CA ASN A 26 -33.60 3.60 10.36
C ASN A 26 -33.31 2.15 9.94
N ILE A 27 -33.70 1.71 8.74
CA ILE A 27 -33.39 0.36 8.24
C ILE A 27 -32.71 0.49 6.87
N GLN A 28 -31.57 -0.20 6.69
CA GLN A 28 -30.83 -0.27 5.44
C GLN A 28 -30.96 -1.67 4.82
N TYR A 29 -31.18 -1.73 3.51
CA TYR A 29 -31.41 -2.97 2.76
C TYR A 29 -30.35 -3.24 1.67
N ARG A 30 -29.23 -2.52 1.72
CA ARG A 30 -28.23 -2.48 0.63
C ARG A 30 -26.92 -3.15 1.01
N MET A 31 -26.32 -2.74 2.11
CA MET A 31 -24.94 -3.08 2.44
C MET A 31 -24.92 -4.40 3.20
N ASN A 32 -23.94 -5.25 2.89
CA ASN A 32 -23.56 -6.31 3.81
C ASN A 32 -23.25 -5.72 5.21
N PRO A 33 -23.67 -6.37 6.32
CA PRO A 33 -23.46 -5.87 7.68
C PRO A 33 -22.00 -5.51 8.02
N CYS A 34 -21.03 -6.21 7.43
CA CYS A 34 -19.60 -5.89 7.61
C CYS A 34 -19.21 -4.52 7.04
N ILE A 35 -19.95 -4.02 6.06
CA ILE A 35 -19.76 -2.70 5.44
C ILE A 35 -20.52 -1.63 6.24
N SER A 36 -21.79 -1.87 6.58
CA SER A 36 -22.66 -0.89 7.27
C SER A 36 -22.19 -0.55 8.69
N LEU A 37 -21.47 -1.48 9.35
CA LEU A 37 -21.05 -1.36 10.74
C LEU A 37 -20.31 -0.05 11.05
N PHE A 38 -19.28 0.29 10.27
CA PHE A 38 -18.47 1.50 10.52
C PHE A 38 -19.26 2.79 10.22
N PRO A 39 -19.86 2.97 9.02
CA PRO A 39 -20.64 4.18 8.75
C PRO A 39 -21.78 4.40 9.73
N ASN A 40 -22.46 3.34 10.17
CA ASN A 40 -23.53 3.43 11.16
C ASN A 40 -23.02 3.94 12.51
N ALA A 41 -21.91 3.40 12.99
CA ALA A 41 -21.29 3.86 14.23
C ALA A 41 -20.80 5.31 14.13
N GLN A 42 -20.14 5.67 13.02
CA GLN A 42 -19.46 6.96 12.89
C GLN A 42 -20.40 8.11 12.52
N PHE A 43 -21.35 7.89 11.61
CA PHE A 43 -22.16 8.98 11.04
C PHE A 43 -23.61 8.99 11.51
N TYR A 44 -24.09 7.89 12.10
CA TYR A 44 -25.50 7.71 12.43
C TYR A 44 -25.75 7.29 13.89
N GLU A 45 -24.75 7.39 14.78
CA GLU A 45 -24.89 7.09 16.21
C GLU A 45 -25.47 5.69 16.48
N ARG A 46 -25.18 4.71 15.61
CA ARG A 46 -25.71 3.33 15.68
C ARG A 46 -27.25 3.24 15.57
N LYS A 47 -27.90 4.24 14.99
CA LYS A 47 -29.36 4.29 14.84
C LYS A 47 -29.88 3.58 13.60
N ILE A 48 -29.02 3.13 12.69
CA ILE A 48 -29.43 2.36 11.49
C ILE A 48 -29.39 0.86 11.82
N LEU A 49 -30.41 0.13 11.38
CA LEU A 49 -30.56 -1.31 11.49
C LEU A 49 -30.36 -1.96 10.12
N ASP A 50 -29.88 -3.21 10.12
CA ASP A 50 -29.76 -4.00 8.90
C ASP A 50 -31.08 -4.74 8.61
N GLY A 51 -31.56 -4.67 7.37
CA GLY A 51 -32.76 -5.34 6.92
C GLY A 51 -32.60 -6.86 6.83
N SER A 52 -33.71 -7.61 6.89
CA SER A 52 -33.70 -9.08 6.84
C SER A 52 -33.05 -9.66 5.57
N ASN A 53 -33.10 -8.93 4.46
CA ASN A 53 -32.49 -9.34 3.20
C ASN A 53 -30.96 -9.41 3.29
N VAL A 54 -30.30 -8.42 3.91
CA VAL A 54 -28.83 -8.36 4.03
C VAL A 54 -28.30 -9.27 5.14
N LEU A 55 -29.16 -9.63 6.11
CA LEU A 55 -28.86 -10.61 7.15
C LEU A 55 -28.96 -12.05 6.67
N SER A 56 -29.59 -12.28 5.51
CA SER A 56 -29.70 -13.63 4.93
C SER A 56 -28.33 -14.18 4.53
N PRO A 57 -27.98 -15.44 4.89
CA PRO A 57 -26.74 -16.07 4.44
C PRO A 57 -26.61 -16.16 2.91
N SER A 58 -27.74 -16.14 2.19
CA SER A 58 -27.74 -16.14 0.72
C SER A 58 -27.29 -14.81 0.11
N TYR A 59 -27.36 -13.70 0.85
CA TYR A 59 -27.13 -12.36 0.31
C TYR A 59 -25.73 -12.17 -0.28
N ASN A 60 -24.71 -12.71 0.39
CA ASN A 60 -23.31 -12.59 -0.03
C ASN A 60 -22.71 -13.90 -0.57
N LYS A 61 -23.51 -14.96 -0.74
CA LYS A 61 -23.01 -16.30 -1.09
C LYS A 61 -22.13 -16.28 -2.34
N ASP A 62 -22.55 -15.55 -3.36
CA ASP A 62 -21.85 -15.50 -4.65
C ASP A 62 -20.52 -14.71 -4.60
N TYR A 63 -20.29 -13.93 -3.55
CA TYR A 63 -19.11 -13.06 -3.41
C TYR A 63 -18.04 -13.66 -2.49
N THR A 64 -18.30 -14.81 -1.88
CA THR A 64 -17.37 -15.49 -0.95
C THR A 64 -16.10 -16.04 -1.63
N CYS A 65 -16.10 -16.21 -2.96
CA CYS A 65 -14.94 -16.70 -3.71
C CYS A 65 -13.96 -15.59 -4.10
N LEU A 66 -14.27 -14.33 -3.78
CA LEU A 66 -13.42 -13.20 -4.08
C LEU A 66 -12.18 -13.23 -3.18
N PRO A 67 -11.05 -12.63 -3.60
CA PRO A 67 -9.79 -12.68 -2.85
C PRO A 67 -9.86 -12.05 -1.46
N PHE A 68 -10.85 -11.18 -1.21
CA PHE A 68 -11.02 -10.49 0.07
C PHE A 68 -12.46 -10.57 0.53
N GLY A 69 -12.67 -10.39 1.84
CA GLY A 69 -14.00 -10.38 2.44
C GLY A 69 -14.83 -9.15 2.03
N SER A 70 -16.06 -9.08 2.53
CA SER A 70 -17.01 -7.99 2.24
C SER A 70 -16.50 -6.59 2.62
N TYR A 71 -15.57 -6.49 3.57
CA TYR A 71 -14.91 -5.24 3.95
C TYR A 71 -13.43 -5.50 4.12
N THR A 72 -12.58 -4.76 3.40
CA THR A 72 -11.11 -4.91 3.53
C THR A 72 -10.42 -3.58 3.24
N PHE A 73 -9.47 -3.22 4.10
CA PHE A 73 -8.54 -2.13 3.90
C PHE A 73 -7.23 -2.69 3.36
N ILE A 74 -6.88 -2.35 2.12
CA ILE A 74 -5.67 -2.75 1.42
C ILE A 74 -4.63 -1.65 1.61
N ASN A 75 -3.69 -1.90 2.53
CA ASN A 75 -2.62 -0.96 2.87
C ASN A 75 -1.52 -0.94 1.81
N VAL A 76 -1.32 0.21 1.17
CA VAL A 76 -0.29 0.47 0.16
C VAL A 76 0.73 1.47 0.72
N THR A 77 1.90 0.97 1.12
CA THR A 77 2.94 1.77 1.79
C THR A 77 3.88 2.47 0.80
N ASP A 78 4.24 1.83 -0.31
CA ASP A 78 5.18 2.37 -1.31
C ASP A 78 4.55 3.34 -2.32
N GLY A 79 3.26 3.67 -2.14
CA GLY A 79 2.59 4.63 -2.99
C GLY A 79 3.12 6.05 -2.78
N ARG A 80 3.29 6.80 -3.87
CA ARG A 80 3.66 8.22 -3.83
C ARG A 80 2.55 9.04 -4.48
N GLU A 81 2.11 10.08 -3.76
CA GLU A 81 1.18 11.06 -4.33
C GLU A 81 1.97 12.06 -5.21
N ASP A 82 1.54 12.24 -6.46
CA ASP A 82 2.07 13.25 -7.37
C ASP A 82 0.94 14.14 -7.92
N LYS A 83 1.32 15.21 -8.63
CA LYS A 83 0.39 16.07 -9.36
C LYS A 83 0.65 15.90 -10.84
N GLU A 84 -0.41 15.71 -11.63
CA GLU A 84 -0.27 15.65 -13.08
C GLU A 84 -0.12 17.06 -13.66
N GLY A 85 1.03 17.33 -14.26
CA GLY A 85 1.34 18.59 -14.95
C GLY A 85 1.21 19.83 -14.04
N LYS A 86 0.57 20.88 -14.55
CA LYS A 86 0.30 22.13 -13.79
C LYS A 86 -0.99 22.08 -12.95
N GLY A 87 -1.68 20.93 -12.92
CA GLY A 87 -2.93 20.75 -12.20
C GLY A 87 -2.74 20.67 -10.67
N ASN A 88 -3.83 20.90 -9.93
CA ASN A 88 -3.86 20.76 -8.47
C ASN A 88 -4.47 19.44 -7.98
N SER A 89 -4.82 18.52 -8.87
CA SER A 89 -5.35 17.20 -8.50
C SER A 89 -4.19 16.20 -8.30
N HIS A 90 -4.35 15.34 -7.30
CA HIS A 90 -3.39 14.30 -6.99
C HIS A 90 -3.75 12.98 -7.66
N ARG A 91 -2.73 12.15 -7.91
CA ARG A 91 -2.88 10.73 -8.25
C ARG A 91 -1.78 9.92 -7.56
N ASN A 92 -1.93 8.61 -7.57
CA ASN A 92 -0.98 7.66 -7.01
C ASN A 92 -0.96 6.42 -7.90
N MET A 93 0.08 6.31 -8.73
CA MET A 93 0.17 5.27 -9.76
C MET A 93 0.35 3.86 -9.18
N VAL A 94 0.86 3.74 -7.96
CA VAL A 94 0.94 2.44 -7.28
C VAL A 94 -0.47 1.98 -6.90
N GLU A 95 -1.30 2.86 -6.34
CA GLU A 95 -2.71 2.53 -6.11
C GLU A 95 -3.44 2.21 -7.42
N VAL A 96 -3.16 2.92 -8.52
CA VAL A 96 -3.74 2.62 -9.85
C VAL A 96 -3.42 1.16 -10.25
N ALA A 97 -2.16 0.74 -10.14
CA ALA A 97 -1.77 -0.62 -10.49
C ALA A 97 -2.43 -1.68 -9.58
N VAL A 98 -2.54 -1.41 -8.28
CA VAL A 98 -3.25 -2.28 -7.33
C VAL A 98 -4.72 -2.38 -7.71
N VAL A 99 -5.41 -1.27 -7.98
CA VAL A 99 -6.82 -1.26 -8.39
C VAL A 99 -7.05 -2.08 -9.67
N LEU A 100 -6.21 -1.92 -10.68
CA LEU A 100 -6.31 -2.68 -11.92
C LEU A 100 -6.07 -4.17 -11.71
N HIS A 101 -5.14 -4.51 -10.81
CA HIS A 101 -4.90 -5.89 -10.40
C HIS A 101 -6.12 -6.50 -9.71
N LEU A 102 -6.76 -5.75 -8.80
CA LEU A 102 -7.99 -6.19 -8.12
C LEU A 102 -9.12 -6.46 -9.13
N ILE A 103 -9.37 -5.53 -10.06
CA ILE A 103 -10.38 -5.71 -11.11
C ILE A 103 -10.09 -6.98 -11.93
N HIS A 104 -8.84 -7.18 -12.33
CA HIS A 104 -8.43 -8.36 -13.10
C HIS A 104 -8.59 -9.66 -12.32
N THR A 105 -8.31 -9.65 -11.01
CA THR A 105 -8.51 -10.80 -10.13
C THR A 105 -10.00 -11.10 -9.93
N ILE A 106 -10.84 -10.08 -9.74
CA ILE A 106 -12.30 -10.24 -9.72
C ILE A 106 -12.78 -10.84 -11.03
N PHE A 107 -12.34 -10.31 -12.18
CA PHE A 107 -12.72 -10.82 -13.49
C PHE A 107 -12.38 -12.30 -13.66
N LYS A 108 -11.18 -12.73 -13.23
CA LYS A 108 -10.77 -14.15 -13.27
C LYS A 108 -11.68 -15.04 -12.42
N SER A 109 -12.04 -14.60 -11.23
CA SER A 109 -12.96 -15.35 -10.34
C SER A 109 -14.39 -15.35 -10.85
N TRP A 110 -14.79 -14.31 -11.59
CA TRP A 110 -16.13 -14.13 -12.12
C TRP A 110 -16.37 -14.85 -13.46
N LYS A 111 -15.39 -14.94 -14.37
CA LYS A 111 -15.55 -15.36 -15.77
C LYS A 111 -16.33 -16.67 -15.99
N ASN A 112 -16.34 -17.57 -15.02
CA ASN A 112 -17.06 -18.85 -15.10
C ASN A 112 -18.47 -18.80 -14.46
N ARG A 113 -19.00 -17.61 -14.19
CA ARG A 113 -20.29 -17.39 -13.53
C ARG A 113 -21.27 -16.76 -14.52
N ASN A 114 -22.47 -17.32 -14.61
CA ASN A 114 -23.55 -16.79 -15.46
C ASN A 114 -24.37 -15.71 -14.73
N GLN A 115 -23.72 -14.74 -14.11
CA GLN A 115 -24.37 -13.69 -13.33
C GLN A 115 -23.78 -12.34 -13.66
N GLY A 116 -24.62 -11.31 -13.79
CA GLY A 116 -24.14 -9.93 -13.93
C GLY A 116 -23.38 -9.48 -12.68
N LEU A 117 -22.28 -8.77 -12.87
CA LEU A 117 -21.47 -8.20 -11.79
C LEU A 117 -21.13 -6.75 -12.11
N SER A 118 -21.39 -5.86 -11.16
CA SER A 118 -21.04 -4.44 -11.28
C SER A 118 -19.95 -4.03 -10.29
N ILE A 119 -18.94 -3.31 -10.80
CA ILE A 119 -17.78 -2.84 -10.05
C ILE A 119 -17.68 -1.32 -10.19
N GLY A 120 -17.77 -0.61 -9.08
CA GLY A 120 -17.53 0.83 -9.00
C GLY A 120 -16.17 1.15 -8.42
N VAL A 121 -15.32 1.82 -9.20
CA VAL A 121 -14.06 2.40 -8.70
C VAL A 121 -14.28 3.86 -8.38
N VAL A 122 -14.07 4.21 -7.12
CA VAL A 122 -14.32 5.55 -6.59
C VAL A 122 -12.99 6.17 -6.15
N SER A 123 -12.78 7.45 -6.49
CA SER A 123 -11.67 8.23 -5.93
C SER A 123 -12.07 9.69 -5.78
N PRO A 124 -11.63 10.40 -4.72
CA PRO A 124 -11.95 11.81 -4.55
C PRO A 124 -11.17 12.74 -5.49
N TYR A 125 -10.14 12.24 -6.19
CA TYR A 125 -9.29 13.04 -7.06
C TYR A 125 -9.53 12.74 -8.54
N LYS A 126 -9.78 13.78 -9.34
CA LYS A 126 -10.05 13.64 -10.79
C LYS A 126 -8.86 13.04 -11.54
N ALA A 127 -7.62 13.47 -11.22
CA ALA A 127 -6.43 12.91 -11.85
C ALA A 127 -6.27 11.40 -11.60
N GLN A 128 -6.69 10.90 -10.41
CA GLN A 128 -6.71 9.47 -10.14
C GLN A 128 -7.77 8.75 -10.98
N VAL A 129 -8.97 9.29 -11.06
CA VAL A 129 -10.05 8.74 -11.91
C VAL A 129 -9.60 8.64 -13.36
N ASP A 130 -9.02 9.72 -13.89
CA ASP A 130 -8.56 9.79 -15.28
C ASP A 130 -7.38 8.81 -15.52
N ALA A 131 -6.44 8.68 -14.57
CA ALA A 131 -5.34 7.72 -14.64
C ALA A 131 -5.82 6.26 -14.63
N ILE A 132 -6.80 5.92 -13.78
CA ILE A 132 -7.39 4.58 -13.73
C ILE A 132 -8.12 4.28 -15.05
N LYS A 133 -8.95 5.20 -15.55
CA LYS A 133 -9.65 5.04 -16.83
C LYS A 133 -8.68 4.83 -17.99
N SER A 134 -7.64 5.65 -18.07
CA SER A 134 -6.63 5.59 -19.12
C SER A 134 -5.92 4.23 -19.16
N ARG A 135 -5.53 3.70 -17.99
CA ARG A 135 -4.87 2.37 -17.89
C ARG A 135 -5.85 1.20 -18.02
N LEU A 136 -7.12 1.38 -17.66
CA LEU A 136 -8.16 0.36 -17.81
C LEU A 136 -8.52 0.18 -19.30
N GLY A 137 -8.61 1.28 -20.05
CA GLY A 137 -9.07 1.30 -21.43
C GLY A 137 -10.47 0.68 -21.59
N GLU A 138 -10.70 0.06 -22.74
CA GLU A 138 -11.96 -0.63 -23.09
C GLU A 138 -11.89 -2.15 -22.80
N LYS A 139 -10.95 -2.57 -21.94
CA LYS A 139 -10.57 -3.99 -21.75
C LYS A 139 -11.75 -4.90 -21.40
N TYR A 140 -12.77 -4.36 -20.73
CA TYR A 140 -13.93 -5.10 -20.26
C TYR A 140 -15.24 -4.65 -20.90
N ASP A 141 -15.23 -3.70 -21.83
CA ASP A 141 -16.45 -3.11 -22.39
C ASP A 141 -17.23 -4.10 -23.26
N THR A 142 -16.52 -5.08 -23.83
CA THR A 142 -17.12 -6.18 -24.62
C THR A 142 -17.49 -7.40 -23.76
N CYS A 143 -17.25 -7.37 -22.45
CA CYS A 143 -17.57 -8.49 -21.56
C CYS A 143 -19.02 -8.38 -21.07
N ASP A 144 -19.92 -9.10 -21.72
CA ASP A 144 -21.33 -9.13 -21.32
C ASP A 144 -21.49 -9.60 -19.87
N GLY A 145 -22.26 -8.86 -19.07
CA GLY A 145 -22.44 -9.11 -17.65
C GLY A 145 -21.30 -8.69 -16.72
N PHE A 146 -20.19 -8.10 -17.20
CA PHE A 146 -19.12 -7.58 -16.34
C PHE A 146 -18.91 -6.08 -16.56
N HIS A 147 -19.41 -5.26 -15.64
CA HIS A 147 -19.42 -3.81 -15.80
C HIS A 147 -18.50 -3.13 -14.81
N VAL A 148 -17.55 -2.33 -15.31
CA VAL A 148 -16.64 -1.54 -14.48
C VAL A 148 -16.89 -0.06 -14.74
N ARG A 149 -17.22 0.70 -13.69
CA ARG A 149 -17.37 2.16 -13.75
C ARG A 149 -16.32 2.83 -12.88
N VAL A 150 -15.68 3.88 -13.40
CA VAL A 150 -14.71 4.68 -12.64
C VAL A 150 -15.23 6.11 -12.58
N LYS A 151 -15.48 6.64 -11.38
CA LYS A 151 -15.95 8.03 -11.20
C LYS A 151 -15.42 8.64 -9.91
N SER A 152 -15.60 9.95 -9.79
CA SER A 152 -15.32 10.65 -8.54
C SER A 152 -16.36 10.33 -7.46
N THR A 153 -16.06 10.62 -6.20
CA THR A 153 -17.03 10.47 -5.09
C THR A 153 -18.34 11.22 -5.37
N ASP A 154 -18.25 12.46 -5.86
CA ASP A 154 -19.43 13.26 -6.20
C ASP A 154 -20.21 12.65 -7.38
N GLY A 155 -19.50 12.09 -8.38
CA GLY A 155 -20.10 11.43 -9.54
C GLY A 155 -20.76 10.08 -9.24
N PHE A 156 -20.51 9.51 -8.05
CA PHE A 156 -21.12 8.27 -7.56
C PHE A 156 -22.33 8.49 -6.64
N GLN A 157 -22.70 9.75 -6.38
CA GLN A 157 -23.82 10.05 -5.50
C GLN A 157 -25.14 9.51 -6.08
N GLY A 158 -25.85 8.71 -5.29
CA GLY A 158 -27.12 8.09 -5.71
C GLY A 158 -26.96 6.77 -6.46
N GLU A 159 -25.75 6.40 -6.87
CA GLU A 159 -25.47 5.10 -7.49
C GLU A 159 -25.08 4.06 -6.44
N GLU A 160 -25.11 2.79 -6.83
CA GLU A 160 -24.61 1.63 -6.08
C GLU A 160 -24.01 0.61 -7.04
N ASP A 161 -23.07 -0.20 -6.53
CA ASP A 161 -22.50 -1.34 -7.26
C ASP A 161 -22.32 -2.52 -6.32
N ASP A 162 -22.22 -3.73 -6.88
CA ASP A 162 -22.01 -4.95 -6.12
C ASP A 162 -20.67 -4.89 -5.36
N ILE A 163 -19.63 -4.41 -6.03
CA ILE A 163 -18.29 -4.23 -5.49
C ILE A 163 -17.87 -2.76 -5.65
N ILE A 164 -17.37 -2.15 -4.58
CA ILE A 164 -16.72 -0.84 -4.63
C ILE A 164 -15.25 -0.98 -4.29
N ILE A 165 -14.40 -0.42 -5.15
CA ILE A 165 -12.97 -0.22 -4.88
C ILE A 165 -12.73 1.28 -4.68
N LEU A 166 -12.38 1.69 -3.46
CA LEU A 166 -12.15 3.08 -3.10
C LEU A 166 -10.64 3.37 -3.06
N SER A 167 -10.13 4.18 -3.98
CA SER A 167 -8.72 4.63 -3.99
C SER A 167 -8.60 5.99 -3.30
N THR A 168 -7.86 6.01 -2.19
CA THR A 168 -7.70 7.19 -1.32
C THR A 168 -6.62 8.15 -1.79
N VAL A 169 -5.66 7.68 -2.60
CA VAL A 169 -4.56 8.44 -3.24
C VAL A 169 -3.50 8.94 -2.27
N ARG A 170 -3.90 9.52 -1.14
CA ARG A 170 -3.02 10.29 -0.26
C ARG A 170 -2.04 9.39 0.48
N SER A 171 -0.76 9.70 0.33
CA SER A 171 0.37 8.96 0.90
C SER A 171 1.44 9.95 1.32
N ASN A 172 1.39 10.39 2.57
CA ASN A 172 2.35 11.34 3.15
C ASN A 172 2.46 11.18 4.68
N GLY A 173 3.68 11.32 5.21
CA GLY A 173 3.93 11.18 6.65
C GLY A 173 3.29 12.24 7.55
N ARG A 174 2.72 13.31 6.96
CA ARG A 174 2.05 14.41 7.67
C ARG A 174 0.56 14.14 7.97
N GLY A 175 -0.02 13.08 7.41
CA GLY A 175 -1.45 12.77 7.57
C GLY A 175 -2.39 13.72 6.82
N VAL A 176 -1.91 14.44 5.80
CA VAL A 176 -2.76 15.38 5.05
C VAL A 176 -3.60 14.60 4.03
N VAL A 177 -4.91 14.61 4.21
CA VAL A 177 -5.83 13.80 3.38
C VAL A 177 -6.67 14.61 2.37
N GLY A 178 -6.68 15.94 2.47
CA GLY A 178 -7.33 16.82 1.49
C GLY A 178 -8.84 16.57 1.38
N PHE A 179 -9.34 16.24 0.20
CA PHE A 179 -10.78 16.03 -0.06
C PHE A 179 -11.42 14.92 0.78
N LEU A 180 -10.62 13.99 1.32
CA LEU A 180 -11.07 12.93 2.22
C LEU A 180 -11.45 13.44 3.61
N ALA A 181 -11.04 14.66 4.00
CA ALA A 181 -11.40 15.24 5.29
C ALA A 181 -12.89 15.64 5.38
N ASP A 182 -13.62 15.63 4.25
CA ASP A 182 -15.06 15.87 4.25
C ASP A 182 -15.81 14.60 4.65
N ASN A 183 -16.43 14.65 5.83
CA ASN A 183 -17.21 13.55 6.40
C ASN A 183 -18.39 13.12 5.51
N ARG A 184 -19.04 14.06 4.82
CA ARG A 184 -20.18 13.75 3.94
C ARG A 184 -19.72 12.93 2.75
N ARG A 185 -18.59 13.33 2.14
CA ARG A 185 -17.98 12.61 1.01
C ARG A 185 -17.48 11.24 1.42
N THR A 186 -16.87 11.14 2.60
CA THR A 186 -16.42 9.86 3.16
C THR A 186 -17.60 8.92 3.36
N ASN A 187 -18.69 9.38 4.00
CA ASN A 187 -19.89 8.58 4.19
C ASN A 187 -20.51 8.14 2.86
N VAL A 188 -20.57 9.02 1.84
CA VAL A 188 -21.04 8.65 0.50
C VAL A 188 -20.17 7.53 -0.07
N ALA A 189 -18.85 7.69 -0.10
CA ALA A 189 -17.93 6.70 -0.67
C ALA A 189 -18.03 5.32 0.00
N LEU A 190 -18.14 5.28 1.33
CA LEU A 190 -18.22 4.03 2.10
C LEU A 190 -19.56 3.30 1.96
N THR A 191 -20.62 3.97 1.48
CA THR A 191 -21.99 3.43 1.42
C THR A 191 -22.48 3.13 -0.01
N ARG A 192 -21.57 3.08 -0.99
CA ARG A 192 -21.91 2.75 -2.38
C ARG A 192 -21.93 1.24 -2.67
N ALA A 193 -21.29 0.42 -1.84
CA ALA A 193 -21.17 -1.02 -2.04
C ALA A 193 -22.40 -1.78 -1.55
N ARG A 194 -22.82 -2.79 -2.30
CA ARG A 194 -23.82 -3.77 -1.83
C ARG A 194 -23.14 -4.93 -1.09
N HIS A 195 -22.18 -5.59 -1.74
CA HIS A 195 -21.62 -6.85 -1.26
C HIS A 195 -20.18 -6.73 -0.78
N CYS A 196 -19.32 -5.98 -1.47
CA CYS A 196 -17.91 -5.82 -1.12
C CYS A 196 -17.44 -4.36 -1.20
N LEU A 197 -16.76 -3.89 -0.15
CA LEU A 197 -16.05 -2.61 -0.11
C LEU A 197 -14.57 -2.85 0.16
N TRP A 198 -13.73 -2.54 -0.83
CA TRP A 198 -12.27 -2.63 -0.72
C TRP A 198 -11.65 -1.24 -0.81
N ILE A 199 -10.95 -0.84 0.25
CA ILE A 199 -10.34 0.48 0.35
C ILE A 199 -8.85 0.34 0.08
N VAL A 200 -8.35 0.98 -0.97
CA VAL A 200 -6.93 1.00 -1.32
C VAL A 200 -6.33 2.33 -0.87
N GLY A 201 -5.34 2.28 0.01
CA GLY A 201 -4.76 3.50 0.57
C GLY A 201 -3.58 3.28 1.50
N ASN A 202 -2.96 4.38 1.92
CA ASN A 202 -1.86 4.35 2.87
C ASN A 202 -2.39 4.45 4.31
N ALA A 203 -2.35 3.34 5.06
CA ALA A 203 -2.89 3.26 6.42
C ALA A 203 -2.24 4.29 7.35
N HIS A 204 -0.92 4.50 7.24
CA HIS A 204 -0.19 5.45 8.08
C HIS A 204 -0.66 6.90 7.89
N THR A 205 -0.88 7.29 6.64
CA THR A 205 -1.36 8.63 6.27
C THR A 205 -2.77 8.86 6.78
N LEU A 206 -3.66 7.89 6.56
CA LEU A 206 -5.06 7.98 6.96
C LEU A 206 -5.23 7.93 8.48
N TYR A 207 -4.46 7.08 9.16
CA TYR A 207 -4.45 6.99 10.62
C TYR A 207 -4.03 8.30 11.29
N LYS A 208 -3.02 8.98 10.74
CA LYS A 208 -2.53 10.27 11.24
C LYS A 208 -3.39 11.47 10.86
N SER A 209 -4.48 11.27 10.11
CA SER A 209 -5.24 12.38 9.55
C SER A 209 -5.98 13.24 10.56
N GLY A 210 -6.30 12.69 11.74
CA GLY A 210 -7.15 13.37 12.72
C GLY A 210 -8.59 13.57 12.22
N THR A 211 -9.01 12.75 11.26
CA THR A 211 -10.37 12.75 10.68
C THR A 211 -11.01 11.37 10.91
N GLU A 212 -12.21 11.13 10.37
CA GLU A 212 -12.88 9.82 10.47
C GLU A 212 -12.08 8.67 9.90
N TRP A 213 -11.11 8.96 9.03
CA TRP A 213 -10.17 7.98 8.51
C TRP A 213 -9.24 7.39 9.58
N THR A 214 -8.98 8.13 10.67
CA THR A 214 -8.26 7.60 11.84
C THR A 214 -9.01 6.43 12.46
N GLU A 215 -10.29 6.64 12.77
CA GLU A 215 -11.16 5.61 13.33
C GLU A 215 -11.44 4.48 12.34
N LEU A 216 -11.53 4.78 11.04
CA LEU A 216 -11.73 3.77 10.00
C LEU A 216 -10.58 2.78 9.93
N VAL A 217 -9.33 3.26 9.96
CA VAL A 217 -8.14 2.39 9.96
C VAL A 217 -8.09 1.58 11.25
N ALA A 218 -8.30 2.22 12.41
CA ALA A 218 -8.32 1.52 13.69
C ALA A 218 -9.43 0.46 13.78
N ASP A 219 -10.60 0.72 13.22
CA ASP A 219 -11.70 -0.24 13.11
C ASP A 219 -11.32 -1.42 12.20
N ALA A 220 -10.74 -1.16 11.02
CA ALA A 220 -10.28 -2.21 10.12
C ALA A 220 -9.23 -3.11 10.79
N GLU A 221 -8.27 -2.53 11.53
CA GLU A 221 -7.26 -3.27 12.30
C GLU A 221 -7.90 -4.14 13.39
N ARG A 222 -8.81 -3.56 14.18
CA ARG A 222 -9.52 -4.26 15.27
C ARG A 222 -10.36 -5.43 14.75
N ARG A 223 -10.98 -5.27 13.59
CA ARG A 223 -11.75 -6.31 12.90
C ARG A 223 -10.89 -7.29 12.10
N LYS A 224 -9.56 -7.12 12.09
CA LYS A 224 -8.61 -7.92 11.30
C LYS A 224 -8.94 -7.93 9.80
N CYS A 225 -9.44 -6.80 9.31
CA CYS A 225 -9.79 -6.56 7.91
C CYS A 225 -8.73 -5.74 7.16
N VAL A 226 -7.49 -5.69 7.66
CA VAL A 226 -6.37 -5.02 6.97
C VAL A 226 -5.56 -6.06 6.22
N PHE A 227 -5.35 -5.80 4.93
CA PHE A 227 -4.45 -6.56 4.08
C PHE A 227 -3.28 -5.67 3.68
N SER A 228 -2.06 -6.09 3.99
CA SER A 228 -0.88 -5.36 3.50
C SER A 228 -0.61 -5.76 2.05
N ALA A 229 -0.58 -4.79 1.14
CA ALA A 229 -0.20 -5.00 -0.27
C ALA A 229 1.17 -5.66 -0.38
N THR A 230 2.02 -5.40 0.61
CA THR A 230 3.34 -6.00 0.76
C THR A 230 3.31 -7.52 0.90
N ASN A 231 2.22 -8.14 1.33
CA ASN A 231 2.14 -9.58 1.57
C ASN A 231 1.85 -10.39 0.29
N ASP A 232 1.47 -9.72 -0.80
CA ASP A 232 1.19 -10.37 -2.09
C ASP A 232 2.36 -10.18 -3.05
N ALA A 233 3.02 -11.29 -3.40
CA ALA A 233 4.17 -11.26 -4.30
C ALA A 233 3.85 -10.71 -5.71
N THR A 234 2.61 -10.84 -6.17
CA THR A 234 2.15 -10.26 -7.44
C THR A 234 2.02 -8.75 -7.32
N ILE A 235 1.44 -8.26 -6.22
CA ILE A 235 1.35 -6.83 -5.95
C ILE A 235 2.75 -6.22 -5.79
N CYS A 236 3.68 -6.85 -5.06
CA CYS A 236 5.06 -6.36 -4.93
C CYS A 236 5.76 -6.21 -6.30
N LYS A 237 5.56 -7.16 -7.22
CA LYS A 237 6.08 -7.07 -8.59
C LYS A 237 5.49 -5.89 -9.35
N LEU A 238 4.19 -5.63 -9.19
CA LEU A 238 3.52 -4.48 -9.81
C LEU A 238 4.04 -3.16 -9.25
N VAL A 239 4.21 -3.05 -7.93
CA VAL A 239 4.80 -1.87 -7.28
C VAL A 239 6.20 -1.60 -7.87
N LEU A 240 7.04 -2.63 -7.94
CA LEU A 240 8.39 -2.51 -8.51
C LEU A 240 8.35 -2.04 -9.97
N GLN A 241 7.44 -2.58 -10.78
CA GLN A 241 7.28 -2.18 -12.18
C GLN A 241 6.86 -0.70 -12.30
N VAL A 242 5.85 -0.27 -11.54
CA VAL A 242 5.38 1.12 -11.55
C VAL A 242 6.50 2.07 -11.12
N LYS A 243 7.22 1.75 -10.04
CA LYS A 243 8.36 2.56 -9.56
C LYS A 243 9.49 2.62 -10.57
N GLN A 244 9.69 1.56 -11.34
CA GLN A 244 10.63 1.57 -12.46
C GLN A 244 10.16 2.49 -13.59
N GLU A 245 8.88 2.43 -13.98
CA GLU A 245 8.30 3.28 -15.04
C GLU A 245 8.40 4.78 -14.70
N LEU A 246 8.36 5.13 -13.41
CA LEU A 246 8.41 6.51 -12.91
C LEU A 246 9.83 6.99 -12.53
N ASP A 247 10.85 6.14 -12.62
CA ASP A 247 12.21 6.38 -12.10
C ASP A 247 12.24 6.76 -10.60
N GLU A 248 11.40 6.08 -9.80
CA GLU A 248 11.21 6.29 -8.35
C GLU A 248 11.71 5.08 -7.52
N LEU A 249 12.69 4.33 -8.02
CA LEU A 249 13.19 3.12 -7.35
C LEU A 249 13.86 3.41 -5.99
N ASP A 250 14.28 4.64 -5.75
CA ASP A 250 14.85 5.10 -4.48
C ASP A 250 13.82 5.13 -3.35
N ASP A 251 12.53 5.30 -3.65
CA ASP A 251 11.45 5.23 -2.65
C ASP A 251 11.35 3.83 -1.99
N LEU A 252 11.81 2.79 -2.70
CA LEU A 252 11.77 1.40 -2.24
C LEU A 252 12.92 1.04 -1.31
N LEU A 253 13.86 1.96 -1.04
CA LEU A 253 15.05 1.70 -0.21
C LEU A 253 14.74 1.64 1.30
N ASN A 254 13.47 1.76 1.70
CA ASN A 254 13.06 1.62 3.09
C ASN A 254 12.86 0.14 3.47
N ALA A 255 13.29 -0.25 4.67
CA ALA A 255 13.18 -1.65 5.12
C ALA A 255 11.72 -2.15 5.15
N ASP A 256 10.77 -1.22 5.39
CA ASP A 256 9.34 -1.50 5.40
C ASP A 256 8.68 -1.43 4.00
N SER A 257 9.48 -1.28 2.94
CA SER A 257 9.00 -1.35 1.57
C SER A 257 8.45 -2.74 1.26
N ALA A 258 7.39 -2.82 0.44
CA ALA A 258 6.79 -4.07 -0.05
C ALA A 258 7.81 -5.04 -0.64
N VAL A 259 8.91 -4.49 -1.16
CA VAL A 259 9.94 -5.24 -1.86
C VAL A 259 10.88 -5.95 -0.88
N PHE A 260 11.06 -5.42 0.34
CA PHE A 260 11.91 -6.01 1.37
C PHE A 260 11.15 -6.74 2.47
N SER A 261 9.89 -6.37 2.74
CA SER A 261 9.07 -7.01 3.79
C SER A 261 8.84 -8.51 3.58
N ASN A 262 8.83 -8.98 2.33
CA ASN A 262 8.67 -10.40 2.00
C ASN A 262 9.98 -11.18 1.96
N THR A 263 11.10 -10.50 2.13
CA THR A 263 12.39 -11.18 2.11
C THR A 263 12.59 -11.93 3.42
N ARG A 264 13.25 -13.08 3.35
CA ARG A 264 13.51 -13.93 4.52
C ARG A 264 14.31 -13.21 5.60
N TRP A 265 15.21 -12.31 5.19
CA TRP A 265 16.10 -11.57 6.05
C TRP A 265 15.81 -10.07 5.94
N LYS A 266 15.58 -9.40 7.06
CA LYS A 266 15.42 -7.94 7.09
C LYS A 266 16.65 -7.27 6.48
N VAL A 267 16.44 -6.47 5.43
CA VAL A 267 17.51 -5.74 4.73
C VAL A 267 17.54 -4.29 5.25
N ILE A 268 18.67 -3.90 5.85
CA ILE A 268 18.92 -2.55 6.35
C ILE A 268 19.96 -1.87 5.47
N LEU A 269 19.60 -0.70 4.93
CA LEU A 269 20.45 0.07 4.03
C LEU A 269 21.02 1.29 4.76
N SER A 270 22.34 1.47 4.71
CA SER A 270 23.04 2.64 5.26
C SER A 270 22.72 3.93 4.48
N ASP A 271 23.00 5.07 5.11
CA ASP A 271 22.89 6.38 4.46
C ASP A 271 23.89 6.54 3.31
N GLU A 272 25.10 5.99 3.45
CA GLU A 272 26.11 5.95 2.38
C GLU A 272 25.57 5.21 1.16
N PHE A 273 24.98 4.03 1.35
CA PHE A 273 24.38 3.27 0.27
C PHE A 273 23.26 4.06 -0.42
N ARG A 274 22.35 4.68 0.34
CA ARG A 274 21.25 5.49 -0.21
C ARG A 274 21.79 6.65 -1.06
N LYS A 275 22.84 7.34 -0.60
CA LYS A 275 23.54 8.40 -1.35
C LYS A 275 24.21 7.86 -2.62
N SER A 276 24.82 6.67 -2.56
CA SER A 276 25.46 6.04 -3.72
C SER A 276 24.42 5.56 -4.75
N PHE A 277 23.30 5.00 -4.30
CA PHE A 277 22.21 4.53 -5.16
C PHE A 277 21.51 5.68 -5.91
N THR A 278 21.19 6.76 -5.21
CA THR A 278 20.56 7.95 -5.82
C THR A 278 21.43 8.59 -6.91
N LYS A 279 22.76 8.52 -6.77
CA LYS A 279 23.73 9.01 -7.77
C LYS A 279 23.79 8.16 -9.05
N LEU A 280 23.26 6.93 -9.05
CA LEU A 280 23.26 6.08 -10.25
C LEU A 280 22.38 6.71 -11.33
N LYS A 281 22.93 6.98 -12.51
CA LYS A 281 22.16 7.58 -13.62
C LYS A 281 21.38 6.57 -14.45
N SER A 282 21.76 5.29 -14.43
CA SER A 282 21.15 4.25 -15.27
C SER A 282 19.97 3.59 -14.54
N PRO A 283 18.73 3.70 -15.06
CA PRO A 283 17.56 3.04 -14.48
C PRO A 283 17.71 1.51 -14.46
N GLN A 284 18.35 0.96 -15.50
CA GLN A 284 18.63 -0.47 -15.59
C GLN A 284 19.60 -0.92 -14.49
N LEU A 285 20.64 -0.13 -14.21
CA LEU A 285 21.59 -0.44 -13.13
C LEU A 285 20.92 -0.33 -11.75
N ARG A 286 20.09 0.69 -11.52
CA ARG A 286 19.29 0.83 -10.28
C ARG A 286 18.40 -0.40 -10.05
N LYS A 287 17.71 -0.85 -11.10
CA LYS A 287 16.88 -2.07 -11.07
C LYS A 287 17.69 -3.31 -10.69
N GLU A 288 18.84 -3.51 -11.33
CA GLU A 288 19.67 -4.69 -11.07
C GLU A 288 20.25 -4.69 -9.65
N VAL A 289 20.69 -3.52 -9.16
CA VAL A 289 21.12 -3.38 -7.76
C VAL A 289 19.96 -3.75 -6.82
N LEU A 290 18.77 -3.22 -7.04
CA LEU A 290 17.60 -3.52 -6.21
C LEU A 290 17.22 -5.01 -6.26
N GLN A 291 17.24 -5.64 -7.43
CA GLN A 291 17.02 -7.09 -7.57
C GLN A 291 18.07 -7.92 -6.83
N LYS A 292 19.33 -7.47 -6.81
CA LYS A 292 20.38 -8.12 -6.02
C LYS A 292 20.11 -7.98 -4.52
N LEU A 293 19.65 -6.82 -4.05
CA LEU A 293 19.27 -6.61 -2.66
C LEU A 293 18.13 -7.54 -2.22
N ILE A 294 17.09 -7.68 -3.04
CA ILE A 294 15.97 -8.61 -2.77
C ILE A 294 16.50 -10.04 -2.66
N ARG A 295 17.30 -10.48 -3.63
CA ARG A 295 17.90 -11.82 -3.61
C ARG A 295 18.77 -12.04 -2.37
N LEU A 296 19.51 -11.04 -1.94
CA LEU A 296 20.28 -11.11 -0.69
C LEU A 296 19.33 -11.31 0.48
N GLY A 297 18.26 -10.53 0.58
CA GLY A 297 17.17 -10.71 1.54
C GLY A 297 16.58 -12.12 1.54
N ASP A 298 16.42 -12.76 0.37
CA ASP A 298 15.89 -14.13 0.26
C ASP A 298 16.89 -15.23 0.67
N GLY A 299 18.11 -14.85 1.05
CA GLY A 299 19.16 -15.77 1.46
C GLY A 299 20.02 -16.27 0.30
N TRP A 300 19.99 -15.61 -0.86
CA TRP A 300 20.98 -15.87 -1.90
C TRP A 300 22.37 -15.50 -1.37
N ARG A 301 23.29 -16.47 -1.40
CA ARG A 301 24.70 -16.32 -1.05
C ARG A 301 25.48 -16.98 -2.18
N THR A 302 26.01 -16.22 -3.13
CA THR A 302 27.03 -16.79 -4.02
C THR A 302 28.31 -17.01 -3.23
N THR A 303 29.10 -18.02 -3.61
CA THR A 303 30.49 -18.22 -3.19
C THR A 303 31.26 -16.95 -3.52
N VAL A 304 31.35 -16.05 -2.56
CA VAL A 304 32.07 -14.79 -2.70
C VAL A 304 33.53 -15.16 -2.85
N LYS A 305 34.13 -14.90 -4.02
CA LYS A 305 35.56 -14.65 -4.05
C LYS A 305 35.71 -13.34 -3.28
N ASN A 306 35.96 -13.44 -1.97
CA ASN A 306 36.44 -12.30 -1.22
C ASN A 306 37.61 -11.75 -2.05
N LEU A 307 37.66 -10.44 -2.28
CA LEU A 307 38.94 -9.86 -2.65
C LEU A 307 39.90 -10.34 -1.56
N ASP A 308 40.95 -11.07 -1.93
CA ASP A 308 41.97 -11.55 -1.01
C ASP A 308 42.66 -10.33 -0.40
N ILE A 309 42.05 -9.78 0.65
CA ILE A 309 42.59 -8.72 1.47
C ILE A 309 43.16 -9.45 2.70
N PRO A 310 44.49 -9.49 2.87
CA PRO A 310 45.13 -10.23 3.96
C PRO A 310 44.73 -9.66 5.34
N GLY A 311 44.46 -10.54 6.32
CA GLY A 311 44.28 -10.15 7.73
C GLY A 311 42.87 -9.71 8.14
N VAL A 312 41.84 -10.10 7.38
CA VAL A 312 40.47 -9.57 7.51
C VAL A 312 39.52 -10.62 8.10
N SER A 313 38.57 -10.22 8.97
CA SER A 313 37.66 -11.14 9.70
C SER A 313 36.56 -11.77 8.83
N HIS A 314 36.57 -11.51 7.51
CA HIS A 314 35.66 -12.01 6.48
C HIS A 314 34.17 -11.71 6.71
N LEU A 315 33.84 -10.76 7.59
CA LEU A 315 32.46 -10.36 7.91
C LEU A 315 31.89 -9.44 6.84
N ALA A 316 32.69 -8.49 6.35
CA ALA A 316 32.33 -7.69 5.19
C ALA A 316 32.43 -8.54 3.91
N LYS A 317 31.32 -8.65 3.19
CA LYS A 317 31.20 -9.35 1.92
C LYS A 317 31.01 -8.36 0.79
N VAL A 318 31.56 -8.68 -0.38
CA VAL A 318 31.51 -7.80 -1.55
C VAL A 318 30.92 -8.54 -2.74
N TYR A 319 29.95 -7.91 -3.41
CA TYR A 319 29.34 -8.43 -4.64
C TYR A 319 29.55 -7.47 -5.80
N LYS A 320 30.10 -7.98 -6.90
CA LYS A 320 30.20 -7.20 -8.15
C LYS A 320 28.83 -7.09 -8.82
N VAL A 321 28.42 -5.88 -9.14
CA VAL A 321 27.25 -5.52 -9.93
C VAL A 321 27.74 -4.62 -11.05
N TRP A 322 27.90 -5.18 -12.26
CA TRP A 322 28.54 -4.51 -13.40
C TRP A 322 29.95 -3.99 -13.06
N ASN A 323 30.14 -2.66 -13.09
CA ASN A 323 31.38 -1.98 -12.76
C ASN A 323 31.44 -1.49 -11.30
N LEU A 324 30.41 -1.77 -10.50
CA LEU A 324 30.30 -1.41 -9.09
C LEU A 324 30.35 -2.63 -8.19
N TYR A 325 30.56 -2.37 -6.90
CA TYR A 325 30.76 -3.36 -5.86
C TYR A 325 29.86 -3.01 -4.68
N LEU A 326 28.90 -3.89 -4.41
CA LEU A 326 28.00 -3.84 -3.27
C LEU A 326 28.69 -4.42 -2.05
N VAL A 327 28.85 -3.62 -0.99
CA VAL A 327 29.46 -4.04 0.28
C VAL A 327 28.36 -4.27 1.30
N TRP A 328 28.33 -5.44 1.94
CA TRP A 328 27.31 -5.81 2.91
C TRP A 328 27.87 -6.76 3.98
N SER A 329 27.17 -6.94 5.09
CA SER A 329 27.49 -7.92 6.12
C SER A 329 26.22 -8.53 6.71
N THR A 330 26.37 -9.70 7.35
CA THR A 330 25.37 -10.19 8.29
C THR A 330 25.56 -9.45 9.61
N ASP A 331 24.47 -8.93 10.17
CA ASP A 331 24.43 -8.21 11.44
C ASP A 331 23.30 -8.80 12.29
N VAL A 332 23.13 -8.38 13.54
CA VAL A 332 22.14 -8.88 14.47
C VAL A 332 21.42 -7.72 15.15
N GLU A 333 20.10 -7.74 15.13
CA GLU A 333 19.23 -6.81 15.85
C GLU A 333 18.64 -7.50 17.08
N LYS A 334 18.64 -6.81 18.23
CA LYS A 334 18.04 -7.32 19.46
C LYS A 334 16.65 -6.71 19.64
N THR A 335 15.62 -7.55 19.65
CA THR A 335 14.23 -7.14 19.87
C THR A 335 13.62 -8.04 20.94
N GLU A 336 13.09 -7.44 22.01
CA GLU A 336 12.43 -8.17 23.12
C GLU A 336 13.25 -9.33 23.72
N GLY A 337 14.58 -9.17 23.79
CA GLY A 337 15.48 -10.18 24.34
C GLY A 337 15.86 -11.32 23.39
N ARG A 338 15.34 -11.33 22.15
CA ARG A 338 15.77 -12.25 21.08
C ARG A 338 16.68 -11.53 20.09
N TYR A 339 17.63 -12.29 19.53
CA TYR A 339 18.54 -11.83 18.48
C TYR A 339 18.01 -12.30 17.13
N PHE A 340 17.79 -11.35 16.22
CA PHE A 340 17.39 -11.61 14.84
C PHE A 340 18.54 -11.23 13.93
N GLN A 341 18.93 -12.12 13.03
CA GLN A 341 19.95 -11.80 12.05
C GLN A 341 19.33 -10.91 10.96
N ILE A 342 20.12 -9.96 10.48
CA ILE A 342 19.73 -8.98 9.48
C ILE A 342 20.83 -8.87 8.42
N ILE A 343 20.46 -8.37 7.25
CA ILE A 343 21.43 -8.03 6.20
C ILE A 343 21.66 -6.54 6.23
N ARG A 344 22.87 -6.12 6.59
CA ARG A 344 23.26 -4.71 6.55
C ARG A 344 24.04 -4.43 5.27
N VAL A 345 23.53 -3.51 4.47
CA VAL A 345 24.18 -3.02 3.24
C VAL A 345 24.85 -1.70 3.54
N TRP A 346 26.16 -1.65 3.33
CA TRP A 346 26.99 -0.54 3.75
C TRP A 346 27.24 0.49 2.66
N ASP A 347 27.46 0.07 1.41
CA ASP A 347 27.70 1.01 0.32
C ASP A 347 27.68 0.30 -1.06
N LEU A 348 27.64 1.11 -2.13
CA LEU A 348 27.82 0.71 -3.52
C LEU A 348 28.94 1.53 -4.16
N LEU A 349 30.08 0.89 -4.44
CA LEU A 349 31.35 1.57 -4.70
C LEU A 349 32.01 1.16 -6.02
N SER A 350 32.88 2.01 -6.56
CA SER A 350 33.84 1.63 -7.59
C SER A 350 34.97 0.77 -7.00
N GLN A 351 35.63 -0.05 -7.83
CA GLN A 351 36.70 -0.97 -7.41
C GLN A 351 37.78 -0.31 -6.53
N GLN A 352 38.19 0.92 -6.86
CA GLN A 352 39.26 1.65 -6.17
C GLN A 352 38.92 1.95 -4.70
N ASN A 353 37.63 2.09 -4.37
CA ASN A 353 37.18 2.46 -3.03
C ASN A 353 36.82 1.26 -2.15
N VAL A 354 36.69 0.06 -2.74
CA VAL A 354 36.25 -1.15 -2.02
C VAL A 354 37.21 -1.52 -0.89
N ALA A 355 38.51 -1.61 -1.18
CA ALA A 355 39.51 -2.04 -0.19
C ALA A 355 39.53 -1.12 1.03
N ARG A 356 39.47 0.20 0.80
CA ARG A 356 39.43 1.20 1.88
C ARG A 356 38.18 1.06 2.75
N THR A 357 37.01 0.87 2.14
CA THR A 357 35.75 0.74 2.88
C THR A 357 35.69 -0.58 3.66
N VAL A 358 36.14 -1.69 3.07
CA VAL A 358 36.22 -2.98 3.75
C VAL A 358 37.15 -2.88 4.96
N GLN A 359 38.35 -2.30 4.81
CA GLN A 359 39.26 -2.11 5.95
C GLN A 359 38.63 -1.27 7.07
N ARG A 360 37.88 -0.22 6.73
CA ARG A 360 37.18 0.62 7.72
C ARG A 360 36.10 -0.17 8.47
N LEU A 361 35.32 -0.98 7.77
CA LEU A 361 34.28 -1.82 8.39
C LEU A 361 34.89 -2.87 9.31
N GLU A 362 36.04 -3.42 8.94
CA GLU A 362 36.73 -4.46 9.70
C GLU A 362 37.35 -3.90 10.98
N ASN A 363 37.91 -2.68 10.91
CA ASN A 363 38.30 -1.94 12.12
C ASN A 363 37.09 -1.70 13.03
N LEU A 364 35.93 -1.34 12.46
CA LEU A 364 34.69 -1.19 13.23
C LEU A 364 34.21 -2.52 13.83
N PHE A 365 34.33 -3.63 13.10
CA PHE A 365 33.94 -4.95 13.61
C PHE A 365 34.85 -5.43 14.74
N SER A 366 36.13 -5.08 14.72
CA SER A 366 37.08 -5.41 15.80
C SER A 366 36.74 -4.76 17.15
N MET A 367 35.86 -3.77 17.17
CA MET A 367 35.38 -3.12 18.40
C MET A 367 34.20 -3.85 19.04
N TYR A 368 33.57 -4.82 18.37
CA TYR A 368 32.47 -5.61 18.93
C TYR A 368 32.97 -6.80 19.75
N THR A 369 32.12 -7.31 20.64
CA THR A 369 32.42 -8.48 21.46
C THR A 369 32.49 -9.76 20.63
N ASP A 370 33.34 -10.71 21.04
CA ASP A 370 33.45 -12.01 20.37
C ASP A 370 32.10 -12.72 20.28
N ASP A 371 31.27 -12.66 21.32
CA ASP A 371 29.91 -13.22 21.33
C ASP A 371 29.04 -12.65 20.19
N TYR A 372 29.09 -11.35 19.95
CA TYR A 372 28.33 -10.70 18.89
C TYR A 372 28.84 -11.11 17.50
N LEU A 373 30.16 -11.16 17.33
CA LEU A 373 30.79 -11.59 16.08
C LEU A 373 30.46 -13.05 15.77
N ASP A 374 30.42 -13.91 16.79
CA ASP A 374 30.05 -15.32 16.66
C ASP A 374 28.58 -15.47 16.23
N HIS A 375 27.68 -14.64 16.76
CA HIS A 375 26.28 -14.57 16.30
C HIS A 375 26.15 -14.10 14.85
N CYS A 376 27.01 -13.19 14.37
CA CYS A 376 27.00 -12.76 12.97
C CYS A 376 27.54 -13.85 12.02
N ARG A 377 28.45 -14.71 12.50
CA ARG A 377 29.08 -15.80 11.71
C ARG A 377 28.24 -17.05 11.59
N ARG A 378 27.51 -17.42 12.65
CA ARG A 378 26.67 -18.64 12.66
C ARG A 378 25.54 -18.48 11.65
N VAL A 379 25.54 -19.20 10.54
CA VAL A 379 24.42 -19.17 9.57
C VAL A 379 23.19 -19.78 10.23
N GLN A 380 22.28 -18.97 10.74
CA GLN A 380 20.99 -19.48 11.18
C GLN A 380 20.11 -19.71 9.94
N THR A 381 19.49 -20.88 9.87
CA THR A 381 18.54 -21.25 8.81
C THR A 381 17.16 -20.64 9.02
N GLN A 382 16.99 -19.70 9.94
CA GLN A 382 15.77 -18.90 10.09
C GLN A 382 16.19 -17.45 10.26
N GLY A 383 15.58 -16.58 9.45
CA GLY A 383 15.81 -15.14 9.47
C GLY A 383 14.70 -14.41 10.20
#